data_AF-A0AAE6SPF9-F1
#
_entry.id   AF-A0AAE6SPF9-F1
#
_cell.length_a   1.000
_cell.length_b   1.000
_cell.length_c   1.000
_cell.angle_alpha   90.00
_cell.angle_beta   90.00
_cell.angle_gamma   90.00
#
_symmetry.space_group_name_H-M   'P 1'
#
loop_
_entity.id
_entity.type
_entity.pdbx_description
1 polymer ?
#
loop_
_entity_poly.entity_id
_entity_poly.type
_entity_poly.pdbx_seq_one_letter_code
_entity_poly.pdbx_strand_id
1 'polypeptide(L)' 'MLGLRVEYPIARGEYSTGVVIAHDPVSDDVKVQDEVDGEVYRGSADQITVLTD' A
#
# COMPACT_ATOMS: atom_id res chain seq x y z
N MET A 1 3.23 -7.49 -8.29
CA MET A 1 3.07 -6.72 -7.05
C MET A 1 1.88 -7.16 -6.20
N LEU A 2 0.90 -7.90 -6.72
CA LEU A 2 -0.23 -8.38 -5.91
C LEU A 2 0.24 -9.33 -4.80
N GLY A 3 -0.35 -9.20 -3.61
CA GLY A 3 -0.03 -10.03 -2.44
C GLY A 3 1.27 -9.65 -1.73
N LEU A 4 1.96 -8.59 -2.16
CA LEU A 4 3.13 -8.08 -1.46
C LEU A 4 2.71 -7.28 -0.23
N ARG A 5 3.42 -7.50 0.88
CA ARG A 5 3.28 -6.70 2.09
C ARG A 5 4.09 -5.41 1.94
N VAL A 6 3.47 -4.28 2.27
CA VAL A 6 4.03 -2.95 2.05
C VAL A 6 3.76 -2.05 3.24
N GLU A 7 4.62 -1.05 3.41
CA GLU A 7 4.39 0.11 4.28
C GLU A 7 3.89 1.28 3.44
N TYR A 8 2.91 2.05 3.92
CA TYR A 8 2.30 3.16 3.19
C TYR A 8 1.88 4.31 4.15
N PRO A 9 1.84 5.56 3.67
CA PRO A 9 1.54 6.72 4.52
C PRO A 9 0.04 6.89 4.76
N ILE A 10 -0.36 7.08 6.03
CA ILE A 10 -1.77 7.32 6.44
C ILE A 10 -2.04 8.76 6.89
N ALA A 11 -1.06 9.40 7.53
CA ALA A 11 -1.12 10.79 7.99
C ALA A 11 0.29 11.39 8.00
N ARG A 12 0.42 12.69 8.29
CA ARG A 12 1.72 13.38 8.25
C ARG A 12 2.71 12.75 9.25
N GLY A 13 3.62 11.93 8.72
CA GLY A 13 4.66 11.23 9.49
C GLY A 13 4.21 9.90 10.08
N GLU A 14 3.00 9.44 9.79
CA GLU A 14 2.47 8.16 10.23
C GLU A 14 2.34 7.20 9.05
N TYR A 15 2.77 5.96 9.27
CA TYR A 15 2.77 4.88 8.31
C TYR A 15 1.99 3.70 8.86
N SER A 16 1.33 2.96 7.97
CA SER A 16 0.70 1.68 8.27
C SER A 16 1.26 0.59 7.38
N THR A 17 0.98 -0.66 7.72
CA THR A 17 1.32 -1.83 6.91
C THR A 17 0.09 -2.47 6.32
N GLY A 18 0.23 -2.99 5.11
CA GLY A 18 -0.87 -3.58 4.38
C GLY A 18 -0.42 -4.52 3.28
N VAL A 19 -1.39 -5.10 2.58
CA VAL A 19 -1.16 -5.99 1.45
C VAL A 19 -1.69 -5.36 0.17
N VAL A 20 -0.87 -5.35 -0.90
CA VAL A 20 -1.29 -4.85 -2.21
C VAL A 20 -2.36 -5.78 -2.80
N ILE A 21 -3.57 -5.27 -2.97
CA ILE A 21 -4.72 -5.99 -3.51
C ILE A 21 -5.03 -5.61 -4.97
N ALA A 22 -4.58 -4.45 -5.44
CA ALA A 22 -4.66 -4.06 -6.84
C ALA A 22 -3.51 -3.12 -7.21
N HIS A 23 -3.09 -3.16 -8.48
CA HIS A 23 -2.08 -2.27 -9.03
C HIS A 23 -2.38 -2.02 -10.51
N ASP A 24 -2.48 -0.76 -10.90
CA ASP A 24 -2.59 -0.33 -12.30
C ASP A 24 -1.22 0.19 -12.78
N PRO A 25 -0.50 -0.57 -13.62
CA PRO A 25 0.83 -0.17 -14.07
C PRO A 25 0.81 0.98 -15.09
N VAL A 26 -0.36 1.38 -15.61
CA VAL A 26 -0.47 2.50 -16.55
C VAL A 26 -0.56 3.83 -15.81
N SER A 27 -1.32 3.87 -14.71
CA SER A 27 -1.47 5.09 -13.89
C SER A 27 -0.58 5.13 -12.66
N ASP A 28 0.11 4.04 -12.35
CA ASP A 28 0.87 3.82 -11.09
C ASP A 28 -0.04 3.79 -9.84
N ASP A 29 -1.36 3.63 -10.01
CA ASP A 29 -2.32 3.51 -8.90
C ASP A 29 -2.12 2.18 -8.19
N VAL A 30 -2.03 2.23 -6.86
CA VAL A 30 -2.01 1.05 -6.00
C VAL A 30 -3.15 1.09 -5.00
N LYS A 31 -3.74 -0.09 -4.73
CA LYS A 31 -4.66 -0.30 -3.62
C LYS A 31 -4.04 -1.26 -2.63
N VAL A 32 -3.99 -0.84 -1.38
CA VAL A 32 -3.45 -1.60 -0.27
C VAL A 32 -4.58 -1.84 0.72
N GLN A 33 -4.77 -3.08 1.14
CA GLN A 33 -5.65 -3.42 2.24
C GLN A 33 -4.85 -3.36 3.54
N ASP A 34 -5.28 -2.51 4.47
CA ASP A 34 -4.66 -2.34 5.78
C ASP A 34 -4.77 -3.63 6.61
N GLU A 35 -3.72 -3.97 7.35
CA GLU A 35 -3.71 -5.16 8.22
C GLU A 35 -4.35 -4.93 9.60
N VAL A 36 -4.50 -3.68 10.03
CA VAL A 36 -5.01 -3.27 11.34
C VAL A 36 -6.54 -3.16 11.32
N ASP A 37 -7.09 -2.40 10.37
CA ASP A 37 -8.53 -2.10 10.31
C ASP A 37 -9.23 -2.66 9.05
N GLY A 38 -8.47 -3.15 8.07
CA GLY A 38 -9.00 -3.69 6.83
C GLY A 38 -9.46 -2.62 5.83
N GLU A 39 -9.23 -1.34 6.11
CA GLU A 39 -9.52 -0.24 5.20
C GLU A 39 -8.65 -0.33 3.94
N VAL A 40 -9.12 0.32 2.87
CA VAL A 40 -8.41 0.33 1.60
C VAL A 40 -7.74 1.67 1.41
N TYR A 41 -6.42 1.68 1.53
CA TYR A 41 -5.60 2.78 1.08
C TYR A 41 -5.54 2.81 -0.45
N ARG A 42 -5.62 4.02 -1.01
CA ARG A 42 -5.42 4.28 -2.43
C ARG A 42 -4.39 5.39 -2.60
N GLY A 43 -3.33 5.09 -3.31
CA GLY A 43 -2.25 6.03 -3.58
C GLY A 43 -1.44 5.61 -4.79
N SER A 44 -0.27 6.20 -4.93
CA SER A 44 0.67 5.89 -6.00
C SER A 44 1.71 4.87 -5.53
N ALA A 45 2.21 4.01 -6.43
CA ALA A 45 3.14 2.94 -6.08
C ALA A 45 4.51 3.46 -5.61
N ASP A 46 4.88 4.70 -5.96
CA ASP A 46 6.07 5.39 -5.41
C ASP A 46 5.92 5.80 -3.94
N GLN A 47 4.69 5.83 -3.41
CA GLN A 47 4.41 6.20 -2.03
C GLN A 47 4.47 5.02 -1.06
N ILE A 48 4.62 3.80 -1.56
CA ILE A 48 4.66 2.59 -0.74
C ILE A 48 6.06 1.98 -0.75
N THR A 49 6.45 1.40 0.37
CA THR A 49 7.72 0.67 0.51
C THR A 49 7.44 -0.82 0.61
N VAL A 50 8.02 -1.62 -0.28
CA VAL A 50 7.90 -3.07 -0.21
C VAL A 50 8.69 -3.59 0.99
N LEU A 51 8.01 -4.32 1.89
CA LEU A 51 8.64 -4.98 3.00
C LEU A 51 9.16 -6.33 2.52
N THR A 52 10.46 -6.55 2.70
CA THR A 52 11.10 -7.85 2.48
C THR A 52 11.38 -8.46 3.84
N ASP A 53 10.97 -9.72 4.00
CA ASP A 53 11.27 -10.54 5.18
C ASP A 53 12.75 -10.97 5.18
#